data_AF-A0A226NIT9-F1
#
_entry.id   AF-A0A226NIT9-F1
#
_cell.length_a   1.000
_cell.length_b   1.000
_cell.length_c   1.000
_cell.angle_alpha   90.00
_cell.angle_beta   90.00
_cell.angle_gamma   90.00
#
_symmetry.space_group_name_H-M   'P 1'
#
loop_
_entity.id
_entity.type
_entity.pdbx_description
1 polymer ?
#
loop_
_entity_poly.entity_id
_entity_poly.type
_entity_poly.pdbx_seq_one_letter_code
_entity_poly.pdbx_strand_id
1 'polypeptide(L)'
;MARGSGRGDDSLSVITCESDAELKLKKKIFHKPPKSPRMSHSLKSDVDMGHMRAGISSSTPEYLKEALGMKKPKHSRSSSNGYIPGTPDYKEKEDMYDEIMELKKTIQAQKNEGNLMKTKLRRLEEENNRKDKQIEQLLDPSRGSELARALSAKKADNGWVVNGLKQKICKLEQQCKEKDNTINKFQSDMKTTNLEEMRIAMETYCEEVHRLQILLAKSETMKKKYVKSFEANICVSDYSEWSRQRLMRRILDLEKKVGDMENSRVSSADSESSQLLGVSSAPSADPNHPAPQQVDHIEECRRLRGLVKKLRSDRSALQSLLLSKESDIRQLLQAKAEAELELQKYQNNKEESTKEEQTLSHSEEVKNLTQKVEKLQEEEERQMTEDALEKLNEAVVVLQAAFRGHLARQKLLLSSGMDDAKSYNRHSLGRKGLLHEKPLVLTAMVMRVT
;
A
#
# COMPACT_ATOMS: atom_id res chain seq x y z
N MET A 1 -7.26 45.74 -54.86
CA MET A 1 -8.57 46.21 -54.33
C MET A 1 -8.75 45.57 -52.95
N ALA A 2 -9.07 46.23 -51.84
CA ALA A 2 -9.19 47.65 -51.50
C ALA A 2 -8.81 47.79 -50.00
N ARG A 3 -8.20 48.92 -49.64
CA ARG A 3 -7.96 49.37 -48.26
C ARG A 3 -9.28 49.93 -47.69
N GLY A 4 -9.44 49.90 -46.36
CA GLY A 4 -10.49 50.62 -45.66
C GLY A 4 -10.06 50.97 -44.23
N SER A 5 -10.10 52.27 -43.92
CA SER A 5 -9.60 52.95 -42.72
C SER A 5 -10.77 53.69 -42.06
N GLY A 6 -10.73 53.88 -40.74
CA GLY A 6 -11.58 54.80 -39.96
C GLY A 6 -11.26 54.60 -38.47
N ARG A 7 -10.65 55.50 -37.69
CA ARG A 7 -10.95 56.90 -37.26
C ARG A 7 -12.24 57.04 -36.42
N GLY A 8 -12.05 57.57 -35.21
CA GLY A 8 -13.06 58.25 -34.35
C GLY A 8 -13.80 57.33 -33.39
N ASP A 9 -14.04 57.62 -32.11
CA ASP A 9 -14.04 58.90 -31.39
C ASP A 9 -13.83 58.69 -29.87
N ASP A 10 -13.20 59.69 -29.25
CA ASP A 10 -13.16 59.90 -27.81
C ASP A 10 -14.54 60.32 -27.29
N SER A 11 -14.95 59.80 -26.12
CA SER A 11 -16.07 60.36 -25.36
C SER A 11 -15.72 60.44 -23.89
N LEU A 12 -15.31 61.65 -23.51
CA LEU A 12 -15.25 62.15 -22.15
C LEU A 12 -16.68 62.38 -21.66
N SER A 13 -17.07 61.75 -20.56
CA SER A 13 -18.26 62.14 -19.80
C SER A 13 -17.85 62.66 -18.43
N VAL A 14 -17.72 63.98 -18.40
CA VAL A 14 -17.81 64.85 -17.22
C VAL A 14 -19.21 64.69 -16.61
N ILE A 15 -19.29 64.33 -15.33
CA ILE A 15 -20.47 64.62 -14.50
C ILE A 15 -19.96 65.24 -13.20
N THR A 16 -20.00 66.56 -13.19
CA THR A 16 -20.05 67.41 -12.00
C THR A 16 -21.50 67.47 -11.51
N CYS A 17 -21.74 67.15 -10.24
CA CYS A 17 -22.90 67.63 -9.50
C CYS A 17 -22.45 68.03 -8.09
N GLU A 18 -22.37 69.34 -7.89
CA GLU A 18 -22.42 70.02 -6.60
C GLU A 18 -23.79 69.80 -5.94
N SER A 19 -23.82 69.73 -4.59
CA SER A 19 -24.60 70.61 -3.71
C SER A 19 -24.76 70.03 -2.30
N ASP A 20 -23.93 70.55 -1.41
CA ASP A 20 -24.16 71.12 -0.07
C ASP A 20 -25.42 70.79 0.77
N ALA A 21 -25.21 70.50 2.06
CA ALA A 21 -26.09 70.91 3.19
C ALA A 21 -25.41 70.71 4.57
N GLU A 22 -25.29 71.85 5.26
CA GLU A 22 -24.96 72.20 6.64
C GLU A 22 -25.04 71.17 7.80
N LEU A 23 -23.98 71.23 8.63
CA LEU A 23 -23.90 71.31 10.10
C LEU A 23 -25.03 70.70 10.96
N LYS A 24 -24.64 69.76 11.85
CA LYS A 24 -24.95 69.85 13.30
C LYS A 24 -24.13 68.88 14.16
N LEU A 25 -23.39 69.49 15.09
CA LEU A 25 -22.63 68.88 16.17
C LEU A 25 -23.54 67.99 17.05
N LYS A 26 -23.20 66.70 17.19
CA LYS A 26 -23.71 65.86 18.31
C LYS A 26 -22.54 65.16 19.00
N LYS A 27 -22.23 65.65 20.20
CA LYS A 27 -21.45 64.94 21.23
C LYS A 27 -22.12 63.58 21.52
N LYS A 28 -21.40 62.48 21.41
CA LYS A 28 -21.74 61.23 22.12
C LYS A 28 -20.49 60.37 22.38
N ILE A 29 -20.02 60.48 23.62
CA ILE A 29 -19.54 59.43 24.54
C ILE A 29 -18.62 58.34 23.95
N PHE A 30 -17.38 58.34 24.45
CA PHE A 30 -16.41 57.25 24.41
C PHE A 30 -17.05 55.89 24.75
N HIS A 31 -16.98 54.94 23.82
CA HIS A 31 -17.09 53.53 24.12
C HIS A 31 -15.73 52.86 23.93
N LYS A 32 -15.26 52.16 24.97
CA LYS A 32 -14.08 51.30 24.98
C LYS A 32 -14.20 50.22 23.90
N PRO A 33 -13.13 49.85 23.18
CA PRO A 33 -13.09 48.62 22.41
C PRO A 33 -12.93 47.40 23.34
N PRO A 34 -13.52 46.24 23.01
CA PRO A 34 -13.37 45.01 23.78
C PRO A 34 -11.96 44.42 23.60
N LYS A 35 -11.43 43.85 24.68
CA LYS A 35 -10.10 43.22 24.74
C LYS A 35 -10.17 41.83 24.10
N SER A 36 -9.31 41.56 23.12
CA SER A 36 -8.99 40.20 22.67
C SER A 36 -7.86 39.59 23.52
N PRO A 37 -7.88 38.28 23.83
CA PRO A 37 -6.82 37.62 24.58
C PRO A 37 -5.58 37.39 23.70
N ARG A 38 -4.43 37.92 24.16
CA ARG A 38 -3.11 37.75 23.54
C ARG A 38 -2.44 36.51 24.13
N MET A 39 -2.45 35.39 23.41
CA MET A 39 -1.60 34.23 23.69
C MET A 39 -0.18 34.52 23.19
N SER A 40 0.80 34.39 24.07
CA SER A 40 2.23 34.54 23.76
C SER A 40 2.93 33.25 24.15
N HIS A 41 3.15 32.36 23.19
CA HIS A 41 4.05 31.22 23.36
C HIS A 41 5.48 31.74 23.17
N SER A 42 6.22 31.85 24.27
CA SER A 42 7.65 32.20 24.24
C SER A 42 8.46 30.92 24.04
N LEU A 43 8.93 30.70 22.81
CA LEU A 43 9.93 29.69 22.52
C LEU A 43 11.30 30.19 22.97
N LYS A 44 11.95 29.38 23.80
CA LYS A 44 13.29 29.58 24.34
C LYS A 44 14.30 29.71 23.21
N SER A 45 15.12 30.76 23.24
CA SER A 45 16.42 30.79 22.57
C SER A 45 17.50 30.97 23.62
N ASP A 46 18.35 29.96 23.75
CA ASP A 46 19.59 29.94 24.50
C ASP A 46 20.57 30.95 23.90
N VAL A 47 20.95 31.98 24.64
CA VAL A 47 22.19 32.74 24.38
C VAL A 47 22.81 33.10 25.72
N ASP A 48 23.92 32.43 25.98
CA ASP A 48 24.94 32.71 26.99
C ASP A 48 25.52 34.13 26.83
N MET A 49 25.45 34.93 27.90
CA MET A 49 26.37 36.06 28.08
C MET A 49 26.46 36.42 29.57
N GLY A 50 27.47 35.85 30.22
CA GLY A 50 27.78 36.09 31.63
C GLY A 50 28.14 37.54 31.96
N HIS A 51 27.75 37.98 33.15
CA HIS A 51 28.45 39.00 33.92
C HIS A 51 28.44 38.60 35.40
N MET A 52 29.65 38.53 35.96
CA MET A 52 29.96 38.08 37.30
C MET A 52 29.66 39.14 38.38
N ARG A 53 29.25 38.63 39.55
CA ARG A 53 29.63 39.08 40.90
C ARG A 53 28.96 40.36 41.45
N ALA A 54 28.05 40.17 42.40
CA ALA A 54 28.24 40.45 43.85
C ALA A 54 26.91 40.76 44.54
N GLY A 55 26.73 40.23 45.75
CA GLY A 55 25.87 40.86 46.75
C GLY A 55 24.76 39.96 47.29
N ILE A 56 25.04 39.41 48.46
CA ILE A 56 24.11 38.70 49.34
C ILE A 56 22.80 39.50 49.45
N SER A 57 21.68 38.86 49.10
CA SER A 57 20.33 39.43 49.27
C SER A 57 20.08 39.76 50.73
N SER A 58 20.06 41.05 51.05
CA SER A 58 19.50 41.51 52.31
C SER A 58 18.04 41.89 52.07
N SER A 59 17.15 41.23 52.82
CA SER A 59 15.68 41.18 52.73
C SER A 59 14.96 42.54 52.80
N THR A 60 15.66 43.63 53.11
CA THR A 60 15.10 44.98 53.17
C THR A 60 15.13 45.67 51.79
N PRO A 61 13.99 46.21 51.30
CA PRO A 61 13.92 47.02 50.08
C PRO A 61 14.90 48.19 50.08
N GLU A 62 15.37 48.60 48.90
CA GLU A 62 16.44 49.60 48.72
C GLU A 62 16.11 50.96 49.37
N TYR A 63 14.85 51.40 49.25
CA TYR A 63 14.36 52.62 49.89
C TYR A 63 14.35 52.53 51.43
N LEU A 64 14.08 51.34 51.98
CA LEU A 64 14.07 51.08 53.42
C LEU A 64 15.49 51.05 54.00
N LYS A 65 16.45 50.54 53.23
CA LYS A 65 17.87 50.56 53.61
C LYS A 65 18.43 51.98 53.72
N GLU A 66 17.99 52.86 52.82
CA GLU A 66 18.36 54.28 52.81
C GLU A 66 17.71 55.02 54.00
N ALA A 67 16.41 54.81 54.24
CA ALA A 67 15.69 55.45 55.33
C ALA A 67 16.21 55.09 56.74
N LEU A 68 16.68 53.85 56.93
CA LEU A 68 17.17 53.36 58.23
C LEU A 68 18.66 53.66 58.47
N GLY A 69 19.34 54.37 57.55
CA GLY A 69 20.78 54.63 57.67
C GLY A 69 21.58 53.33 57.76
N MET A 70 21.15 52.29 57.03
CA MET A 70 21.83 50.99 56.98
C MET A 70 22.80 50.88 55.79
N LYS A 71 22.82 51.88 54.90
CA LYS A 71 23.64 51.92 53.69
C LYS A 71 24.59 53.11 53.76
N LYS A 72 25.89 52.88 53.54
CA LYS A 72 26.88 53.95 53.41
C LYS A 72 26.52 54.83 52.20
N PRO A 73 26.46 56.17 52.34
CA PRO A 73 26.25 57.07 51.20
C PRO A 73 27.37 56.87 50.17
N LYS A 74 26.98 56.72 48.89
CA LYS A 74 27.92 56.45 47.79
C LYS A 74 28.49 57.72 47.14
N HIS A 75 28.06 58.91 47.56
CA HIS A 75 28.41 60.20 46.94
C HIS A 75 28.75 61.31 47.96
N SER A 76 29.16 60.97 49.19
CA SER A 76 29.53 62.02 50.15
C SER A 76 30.76 62.81 49.71
N ARG A 77 30.57 64.10 49.43
CA ARG A 77 31.65 65.09 49.28
C ARG A 77 32.14 65.52 50.67
N SER A 78 32.76 64.59 51.40
CA SER A 78 33.49 64.78 52.67
C SER A 78 33.02 65.90 53.61
N SER A 79 32.31 65.53 54.69
CA SER A 79 32.44 66.25 55.97
C SER A 79 33.06 65.30 57.00
N SER A 80 34.03 65.77 57.78
CA SER A 80 34.88 64.93 58.65
C SER A 80 34.22 64.49 59.96
N ASN A 81 32.90 64.33 60.00
CA ASN A 81 32.18 63.92 61.22
C ASN A 81 31.60 62.51 61.05
N GLY A 82 31.79 61.67 62.07
CA GLY A 82 31.53 60.23 62.01
C GLY A 82 30.07 59.88 61.66
N TYR A 83 29.91 58.86 60.82
CA TYR A 83 28.62 58.25 60.49
C TYR A 83 27.99 57.61 61.73
N ILE A 84 26.81 58.08 62.14
CA ILE A 84 26.03 57.51 63.25
C ILE A 84 24.89 56.65 62.66
N PRO A 85 24.93 55.31 62.81
CA PRO A 85 23.86 54.42 62.36
C PRO A 85 22.51 54.77 63.00
N GLY A 86 21.44 54.82 62.19
CA GLY A 86 20.08 55.11 62.65
C GLY A 86 19.62 56.57 62.54
N THR A 87 20.50 57.48 62.12
CA THR A 87 20.09 58.84 61.72
C THR A 87 19.83 58.84 60.21
N PRO A 88 18.68 59.33 59.72
CA PRO A 88 18.43 59.41 58.28
C PRO A 88 19.52 60.26 57.62
N ASP A 89 20.26 59.66 56.70
CA ASP A 89 21.31 60.32 55.95
C ASP A 89 20.66 61.12 54.82
N TYR A 90 20.26 62.35 55.13
CA TYR A 90 19.73 63.25 54.12
C TYR A 90 20.86 63.64 53.16
N LYS A 91 20.63 63.45 51.86
CA LYS A 91 21.54 63.89 50.81
C LYS A 91 21.85 65.37 50.98
N GLU A 92 23.11 65.74 50.72
CA GLU A 92 23.52 67.14 50.72
C GLU A 92 22.66 67.93 49.72
N LYS A 93 22.45 69.22 49.98
CA LYS A 93 21.54 70.04 49.19
C LYS A 93 21.91 70.05 47.70
N GLU A 94 23.21 70.01 47.42
CA GLU A 94 23.82 69.94 46.10
C GLU A 94 23.51 68.61 45.40
N ASP A 95 23.67 67.47 46.09
CA ASP A 95 23.38 66.14 45.55
C ASP A 95 21.89 65.96 45.22
N MET A 96 21.00 66.56 46.02
CA MET A 96 19.56 66.57 45.73
C MET A 96 19.24 67.32 44.43
N TYR A 97 19.94 68.42 44.14
CA TYR A 97 19.73 69.15 42.89
C TYR A 97 20.20 68.37 41.67
N ASP A 98 21.34 67.67 41.78
CA ASP A 98 21.86 66.81 40.72
C ASP A 98 20.91 65.63 40.43
N GLU A 99 20.40 64.96 41.47
CA GLU A 99 19.40 63.89 41.31
C GLU A 99 18.10 64.40 40.69
N ILE A 100 17.61 65.58 41.13
CA ILE A 100 16.44 66.21 40.50
C ILE A 100 16.71 66.50 39.01
N MET A 101 17.93 66.89 38.66
CA MET A 101 18.31 67.15 37.27
C MET A 101 18.35 65.85 36.46
N GLU A 102 18.92 64.78 37.00
CA GLU A 102 18.96 63.45 36.37
C GLU A 102 17.56 62.84 36.21
N LEU A 103 16.72 62.94 37.23
CA LEU A 103 15.33 62.49 37.16
C LEU A 103 14.55 63.28 36.10
N LYS A 104 14.73 64.60 36.01
CA LYS A 104 14.14 65.41 34.93
C LYS A 104 14.61 64.96 33.54
N LYS A 105 15.91 64.69 33.38
CA LYS A 105 16.46 64.16 32.12
C LYS A 105 15.85 62.80 31.78
N THR A 106 15.73 61.91 32.76
CA THR A 106 15.14 60.56 32.58
C THR A 106 13.67 60.62 32.23
N ILE A 107 12.89 61.47 32.92
CA ILE A 107 11.46 61.71 32.61
C ILE A 107 11.31 62.24 31.19
N GLN A 108 12.16 63.18 30.78
CA GLN A 108 12.11 63.72 29.42
C GLN A 108 12.51 62.67 28.37
N ALA A 109 13.51 61.84 28.65
CA ALA A 109 13.91 60.74 27.78
C ALA A 109 12.77 59.72 27.62
N GLN A 110 12.15 59.29 28.72
CA GLN A 110 10.99 58.38 28.72
C GLN A 110 9.78 58.99 28.00
N LYS A 111 9.54 60.30 28.13
CA LYS A 111 8.49 61.00 27.38
C LYS A 111 8.76 60.95 25.87
N ASN A 112 10.01 61.18 25.45
CA ASN A 112 10.40 61.09 24.05
C ASN A 112 10.27 59.67 23.50
N GLU A 113 10.68 58.67 24.29
CA GLU A 113 10.52 57.25 23.95
C GLU A 113 9.03 56.87 23.82
N GLY A 114 8.18 57.32 24.74
CA GLY A 114 6.73 57.14 24.67
C GLY A 114 6.11 57.74 23.40
N ASN A 115 6.58 58.92 22.98
CA ASN A 115 6.14 59.55 21.72
C ASN A 115 6.58 58.75 20.48
N LEU A 116 7.79 58.18 20.51
CA LEU A 116 8.30 57.32 19.44
C LEU A 116 7.47 56.03 19.35
N MET A 117 7.24 55.36 20.48
CA MET A 117 6.43 54.13 20.55
C MET A 117 4.99 54.38 20.09
N LYS A 118 4.39 55.51 20.49
CA LYS A 118 3.06 55.92 20.02
C LYS A 118 3.00 56.05 18.50
N THR A 119 4.04 56.61 17.89
CA THR A 119 4.12 56.75 16.44
C THR A 119 4.30 55.40 15.74
N LYS A 120 5.15 54.52 16.31
CA LYS A 120 5.36 53.15 15.79
C LYS A 120 4.07 52.33 15.84
N LEU A 121 3.31 52.44 16.93
CA LEU A 121 2.02 51.77 17.11
C LEU A 121 1.03 52.21 16.04
N ARG A 122 0.88 53.53 15.81
CA ARG A 122 -0.02 54.06 14.78
C ARG A 122 0.31 53.50 13.38
N ARG A 123 1.59 53.42 13.00
CA ARG A 123 2.00 52.88 11.70
C ARG A 123 1.64 51.40 11.55
N LEU A 124 1.90 50.59 12.58
CA LEU A 124 1.57 49.17 12.56
C LEU A 124 0.05 48.95 12.52
N GLU A 125 -0.72 49.77 13.22
CA GLU A 125 -2.18 49.73 13.20
C GLU A 125 -2.73 50.06 11.80
N GLU A 126 -2.17 51.05 11.11
CA GLU A 126 -2.53 51.36 9.72
C GLU A 126 -2.15 50.24 8.74
N GLU A 127 -1.03 49.53 8.96
CA GLU A 127 -0.66 48.36 8.15
C GLU A 127 -1.61 47.19 8.40
N ASN A 128 -1.98 46.94 9.66
CA ASN A 128 -2.93 45.90 10.02
C ASN A 128 -4.29 46.15 9.37
N ASN A 129 -4.79 47.39 9.47
CA ASN A 129 -6.03 47.81 8.81
C ASN A 129 -5.98 47.62 7.27
N ARG A 130 -4.81 47.73 6.63
CA ARG A 130 -4.68 47.43 5.19
C ARG A 130 -4.76 45.93 4.92
N LYS A 131 -4.12 45.09 5.75
CA LYS A 131 -4.19 43.63 5.63
C LYS A 131 -5.59 43.09 5.92
N ASP A 132 -6.28 43.64 6.90
CA ASP A 132 -7.67 43.28 7.23
C ASP A 132 -8.59 43.52 6.04
N LYS A 133 -8.45 44.66 5.34
CA LYS A 133 -9.20 44.93 4.09
C LYS A 133 -8.87 43.96 2.96
N GLN A 134 -7.62 43.49 2.85
CA GLN A 134 -7.26 42.47 1.84
C GLN A 134 -7.89 41.12 2.18
N ILE A 135 -7.92 40.76 3.46
CA ILE A 135 -8.59 39.55 3.94
C ILE A 135 -10.09 39.63 3.62
N GLU A 136 -10.76 40.75 3.93
CA GLU A 136 -12.18 40.95 3.58
C GLU A 136 -12.45 40.78 2.08
N GLN A 137 -11.60 41.32 1.20
CA GLN A 137 -11.76 41.18 -0.26
C GLN A 137 -11.58 39.74 -0.77
N LEU A 138 -10.69 38.98 -0.14
CA LEU A 138 -10.46 37.58 -0.49
C LEU A 138 -11.54 36.66 0.06
N LEU A 139 -12.14 37.03 1.19
CA LEU A 139 -13.24 36.31 1.82
C LEU A 139 -14.61 36.65 1.22
N ASP A 140 -14.71 37.66 0.35
CA ASP A 140 -15.96 38.00 -0.33
C ASP A 140 -16.47 36.83 -1.20
N PRO A 141 -17.63 36.23 -0.86
CA PRO A 141 -18.21 35.12 -1.60
C PRO A 141 -18.51 35.44 -3.08
N SER A 142 -18.69 36.72 -3.42
CA SER A 142 -18.98 37.16 -4.80
C SER A 142 -17.82 36.82 -5.77
N ARG A 143 -16.57 36.99 -5.32
CA ARG A 143 -15.35 36.69 -6.07
C ARG A 143 -15.18 35.20 -6.35
N GLY A 144 -15.51 34.36 -5.37
CA GLY A 144 -15.52 32.90 -5.55
C GLY A 144 -16.59 32.44 -6.55
N SER A 145 -17.76 33.08 -6.53
CA SER A 145 -18.85 32.80 -7.47
C SER A 145 -18.49 33.09 -8.93
N GLU A 146 -17.75 34.17 -9.19
CA GLU A 146 -17.31 34.54 -10.55
C GLU A 146 -16.28 33.55 -11.12
N LEU A 147 -15.31 33.13 -10.30
CA LEU A 147 -14.33 32.09 -10.65
C LEU A 147 -15.01 30.75 -10.96
N ALA A 148 -15.97 30.34 -10.12
CA ALA A 148 -16.74 29.11 -10.35
C ALA A 148 -17.57 29.18 -11.64
N ARG A 149 -18.17 30.35 -11.95
CA ARG A 149 -18.96 30.58 -13.16
C ARG A 149 -18.09 30.52 -14.42
N ALA A 150 -16.90 31.11 -14.39
CA ALA A 150 -15.95 31.06 -15.50
C ALA A 150 -15.44 29.63 -15.78
N LEU A 151 -15.15 28.86 -14.73
CA LEU A 151 -14.75 27.46 -14.86
C LEU A 151 -15.89 26.58 -15.40
N SER A 152 -17.13 26.84 -14.97
CA SER A 152 -18.32 26.14 -15.46
C SER A 152 -18.56 26.39 -16.95
N ALA A 153 -18.44 27.64 -17.42
CA ALA A 153 -18.56 27.98 -18.84
C ALA A 153 -17.52 27.24 -19.71
N LYS A 154 -16.26 27.22 -19.29
CA LYS A 154 -15.20 26.49 -20.00
C LYS A 154 -15.40 24.97 -20.02
N LYS A 155 -16.09 24.40 -19.02
CA LYS A 155 -16.46 22.98 -18.97
C LYS A 155 -17.58 22.64 -19.96
N ALA A 156 -18.51 23.58 -20.20
CA ALA A 156 -19.58 23.42 -21.18
C ALA A 156 -19.06 23.38 -22.63
N ASP A 157 -18.08 24.24 -22.97
CA ASP A 157 -17.50 24.32 -24.32
C ASP A 157 -16.77 23.03 -24.76
N ASN A 158 -16.28 22.23 -23.81
CA ASN A 158 -15.61 20.95 -24.07
C ASN A 158 -16.54 19.73 -23.94
N GLY A 159 -17.81 19.93 -23.55
CA GLY A 159 -18.74 18.85 -23.22
C GLY A 159 -19.05 17.92 -24.39
N TRP A 160 -19.11 18.45 -25.61
CA TRP A 160 -19.36 17.67 -26.83
C TRP A 160 -18.20 16.72 -27.18
N VAL A 161 -16.94 17.16 -27.02
CA VAL A 161 -15.75 16.31 -27.21
C VAL A 161 -15.72 15.20 -26.16
N VAL A 162 -15.97 15.54 -24.90
CA VAL A 162 -16.05 14.56 -23.80
C VAL A 162 -17.14 13.53 -24.06
N ASN A 163 -18.32 13.96 -24.52
CA ASN A 163 -19.42 13.03 -24.84
C ASN A 163 -19.12 12.16 -26.07
N GLY A 164 -18.44 12.71 -27.09
CA GLY A 164 -17.98 11.94 -28.25
C GLY A 164 -16.97 10.85 -27.86
N LEU A 165 -16.01 11.20 -26.99
CA LEU A 165 -15.05 10.23 -26.44
C LEU A 165 -15.74 9.18 -25.59
N LYS A 166 -16.69 9.55 -24.72
CA LYS A 166 -17.49 8.59 -23.94
C LYS A 166 -18.26 7.60 -24.83
N GLN A 167 -18.90 8.07 -25.90
CA GLN A 167 -19.56 7.18 -26.85
C GLN A 167 -18.58 6.25 -27.56
N LYS A 168 -17.39 6.75 -27.93
CA LYS A 168 -16.35 5.94 -28.57
C LYS A 168 -15.84 4.85 -27.64
N ILE A 169 -15.61 5.18 -26.37
CA ILE A 169 -15.21 4.23 -25.33
C ILE A 169 -16.27 3.14 -25.18
N CYS A 170 -17.54 3.50 -25.02
CA CYS A 170 -18.63 2.53 -24.86
C CYS A 170 -18.74 1.56 -26.06
N LYS A 171 -18.53 2.05 -27.29
CA LYS A 171 -18.51 1.18 -28.49
C LYS A 171 -17.30 0.23 -28.51
N LEU A 172 -16.13 0.70 -28.09
CA LEU A 172 -14.92 -0.12 -28.03
C LEU A 172 -15.04 -1.18 -26.93
N GLU A 173 -15.58 -0.83 -25.76
CA GLU A 173 -15.86 -1.77 -24.67
C GLU A 173 -16.81 -2.88 -25.13
N GLN A 174 -17.88 -2.53 -25.83
CA GLN A 174 -18.81 -3.51 -26.39
C GLN A 174 -18.12 -4.45 -27.40
N GLN A 175 -17.27 -3.92 -28.28
CA GLN A 175 -16.49 -4.74 -29.22
C GLN A 175 -15.51 -5.68 -28.51
N CYS A 176 -14.84 -5.23 -27.46
CA CYS A 176 -13.95 -6.08 -26.68
C CYS A 176 -14.74 -7.24 -26.04
N LYS A 177 -15.89 -6.92 -25.43
CA LYS A 177 -16.78 -7.92 -24.83
C LYS A 177 -17.28 -8.95 -25.85
N GLU A 178 -17.65 -8.51 -27.05
CA GLU A 178 -18.04 -9.42 -28.14
C GLU A 178 -16.90 -10.32 -28.56
N LYS A 179 -15.69 -9.76 -28.75
CA LYS A 179 -14.48 -10.54 -29.10
C LYS A 179 -14.16 -11.57 -28.03
N ASP A 180 -14.18 -11.20 -26.75
CA ASP A 180 -13.97 -12.11 -25.62
C ASP A 180 -14.99 -13.25 -25.62
N ASN A 181 -16.26 -12.96 -25.89
CA ASN A 181 -17.29 -14.01 -26.02
C ASN A 181 -16.97 -14.99 -27.16
N THR A 182 -16.52 -14.49 -28.32
CA THR A 182 -16.05 -15.36 -29.42
C THR A 182 -14.84 -16.21 -29.04
N ILE A 183 -13.86 -15.63 -28.35
CA ILE A 183 -12.67 -16.36 -27.89
C ILE A 183 -13.08 -17.48 -26.93
N ASN A 184 -13.95 -17.18 -25.96
CA ASN A 184 -14.45 -18.17 -25.01
C ASN A 184 -15.19 -19.31 -25.72
N LYS A 185 -16.01 -18.98 -26.74
CA LYS A 185 -16.67 -19.98 -27.58
C LYS A 185 -15.66 -20.84 -28.35
N PHE A 186 -14.67 -20.25 -29.00
CA PHE A 186 -13.64 -21.02 -29.69
C PHE A 186 -12.85 -21.92 -28.74
N GLN A 187 -12.57 -21.46 -27.52
CA GLN A 187 -11.91 -22.29 -26.51
C GLN A 187 -12.77 -23.48 -26.09
N SER A 188 -14.09 -23.29 -25.90
CA SER A 188 -14.99 -24.40 -25.59
C SER A 188 -15.10 -25.38 -26.75
N ASP A 189 -15.20 -24.87 -27.99
CA ASP A 189 -15.31 -25.69 -29.20
C ASP A 189 -14.04 -26.52 -29.41
N MET A 190 -12.86 -25.92 -29.21
CA MET A 190 -11.58 -26.62 -29.30
C MET A 190 -11.44 -27.72 -28.24
N LYS A 191 -11.82 -27.45 -26.98
CA LYS A 191 -11.85 -28.47 -25.92
C LYS A 191 -12.78 -29.63 -26.27
N THR A 192 -13.97 -29.30 -26.77
CA THR A 192 -14.98 -30.29 -27.16
C THR A 192 -14.49 -31.15 -28.32
N THR A 193 -13.87 -30.53 -29.33
CA THR A 193 -13.31 -31.23 -30.49
C THR A 193 -12.17 -32.16 -30.07
N ASN A 194 -11.24 -31.70 -29.23
CA ASN A 194 -10.15 -32.54 -28.72
C ASN A 194 -10.66 -33.75 -27.91
N LEU A 195 -11.71 -33.57 -27.10
CA LEU A 195 -12.36 -34.67 -26.39
C LEU A 195 -13.00 -35.67 -27.36
N GLU A 196 -13.63 -35.18 -28.43
CA GLU A 196 -14.27 -36.03 -29.43
C GLU A 196 -13.25 -36.79 -30.29
N GLU A 197 -12.14 -36.15 -30.68
CA GLU A 197 -11.03 -36.81 -31.36
C GLU A 197 -10.42 -37.91 -30.49
N MET A 198 -10.24 -37.66 -29.19
CA MET A 198 -9.79 -38.67 -28.23
C MET A 198 -10.79 -39.83 -28.11
N ARG A 199 -12.10 -39.53 -28.10
CA ARG A 199 -13.18 -40.52 -28.05
C ARG A 199 -13.13 -41.43 -29.28
N ILE A 200 -13.05 -40.85 -30.47
CA ILE A 200 -12.97 -41.60 -31.74
C ILE A 200 -11.69 -42.45 -31.81
N ALA A 201 -10.54 -41.89 -31.39
CA ALA A 201 -9.29 -42.64 -31.37
C ALA A 201 -9.37 -43.84 -30.42
N MET A 202 -9.93 -43.64 -29.22
CA MET A 202 -10.15 -44.73 -28.26
C MET A 202 -11.11 -45.80 -28.80
N GLU A 203 -12.22 -45.41 -29.41
CA GLU A 203 -13.17 -46.31 -30.06
C GLU A 203 -12.47 -47.16 -31.14
N THR A 204 -11.66 -46.51 -31.99
CA THR A 204 -10.86 -47.18 -33.03
C THR A 204 -9.86 -48.19 -32.45
N TYR A 205 -9.15 -47.85 -31.37
CA TYR A 205 -8.23 -48.78 -30.72
C TYR A 205 -8.96 -49.96 -30.08
N CYS A 206 -10.12 -49.74 -29.45
CA CYS A 206 -10.92 -50.80 -28.89
C CYS A 206 -11.43 -51.78 -29.96
N GLU A 207 -11.89 -51.27 -31.10
CA GLU A 207 -12.28 -52.09 -32.26
C GLU A 207 -11.11 -52.92 -32.80
N GLU A 208 -9.92 -52.32 -32.92
CA GLU A 208 -8.73 -53.02 -33.39
C GLU A 208 -8.25 -54.09 -32.41
N VAL A 209 -8.27 -53.80 -31.11
CA VAL A 209 -7.99 -54.81 -30.07
C VAL A 209 -8.97 -55.97 -30.18
N HIS A 210 -10.26 -55.70 -30.38
CA HIS A 210 -11.27 -56.75 -30.56
C HIS A 210 -11.01 -57.58 -31.83
N ARG A 211 -10.68 -56.93 -32.96
CA ARG A 211 -10.32 -57.60 -34.21
C ARG A 211 -9.09 -58.50 -34.04
N LEU A 212 -8.06 -58.02 -33.33
CA LEU A 212 -6.85 -58.80 -33.02
C LEU A 212 -7.17 -60.00 -32.12
N GLN A 213 -8.01 -59.83 -31.10
CA GLN A 213 -8.48 -60.93 -30.24
C GLN A 213 -9.16 -62.03 -31.06
N ILE A 214 -10.03 -61.66 -32.02
CA ILE A 214 -10.69 -62.63 -32.91
C ILE A 214 -9.65 -63.39 -33.75
N LEU A 215 -8.67 -62.69 -34.33
CA LEU A 215 -7.62 -63.34 -35.12
C LEU A 215 -6.76 -64.27 -34.28
N LEU A 216 -6.45 -63.89 -33.04
CA LEU A 216 -5.67 -64.69 -32.12
C LEU A 216 -6.43 -65.95 -31.70
N ALA A 217 -7.72 -65.84 -31.40
CA ALA A 217 -8.57 -67.01 -31.17
C ALA A 217 -8.64 -67.94 -32.39
N LYS A 218 -8.76 -67.37 -33.61
CA LYS A 218 -8.71 -68.15 -34.86
C LYS A 218 -7.36 -68.87 -35.04
N SER A 219 -6.24 -68.19 -34.81
CA SER A 219 -4.91 -68.80 -34.97
C SER A 219 -4.66 -69.90 -33.93
N GLU A 220 -5.13 -69.73 -32.69
CA GLU A 220 -5.07 -70.76 -31.66
C GLU A 220 -5.90 -72.00 -32.01
N THR A 221 -7.12 -71.81 -32.54
CA THR A 221 -7.93 -72.96 -33.00
C THR A 221 -7.28 -73.67 -34.17
N MET A 222 -6.65 -72.94 -35.09
CA MET A 222 -5.91 -73.50 -36.20
C MET A 222 -4.69 -74.29 -35.71
N LYS A 223 -3.90 -73.71 -34.79
CA LYS A 223 -2.77 -74.40 -34.14
C LYS A 223 -3.20 -75.70 -33.46
N LYS A 224 -4.32 -75.69 -32.72
CA LYS A 224 -4.89 -76.90 -32.10
C LYS A 224 -5.27 -77.96 -33.15
N LYS A 225 -5.86 -77.57 -34.29
CA LYS A 225 -6.17 -78.50 -35.39
C LYS A 225 -4.91 -79.12 -35.99
N TYR A 226 -3.86 -78.33 -36.20
CA TYR A 226 -2.57 -78.84 -36.69
C TYR A 226 -1.92 -79.82 -35.71
N VAL A 227 -1.88 -79.47 -34.42
CA VAL A 227 -1.35 -80.38 -33.39
C VAL A 227 -2.15 -81.67 -33.35
N LYS A 228 -3.48 -81.60 -33.36
CA LYS A 228 -4.35 -82.79 -33.39
C LYS A 228 -4.19 -83.64 -34.65
N SER A 229 -3.99 -83.01 -35.82
CA SER A 229 -3.69 -83.72 -37.07
C SER A 229 -2.31 -84.35 -37.06
N PHE A 230 -1.33 -83.72 -36.42
CA PHE A 230 0.01 -84.25 -36.25
C PHE A 230 -0.01 -85.47 -35.30
N GLU A 231 -0.73 -85.38 -34.17
CA GLU A 231 -0.99 -86.51 -33.26
C GLU A 231 -1.72 -87.68 -33.96
N ALA A 232 -2.69 -87.39 -34.83
CA ALA A 232 -3.37 -88.42 -35.62
C ALA A 232 -2.44 -89.09 -36.64
N ASN A 233 -1.49 -88.35 -37.23
CA ASN A 233 -0.48 -88.91 -38.13
C ASN A 233 0.55 -89.78 -37.38
N ILE A 234 0.87 -89.47 -36.11
CA ILE A 234 1.67 -90.36 -35.27
C ILE A 234 0.98 -91.72 -35.12
N CYS A 235 -0.34 -91.77 -34.93
CA CYS A 235 -1.09 -93.04 -34.84
C CYS A 235 -1.05 -93.89 -36.13
N VAL A 236 -0.98 -93.26 -37.31
CA VAL A 236 -0.77 -93.96 -38.60
C VAL A 236 0.67 -94.44 -38.75
N SER A 237 1.64 -93.68 -38.21
CA SER A 237 3.04 -94.10 -38.11
C SER A 237 3.20 -95.31 -37.17
N ASP A 238 2.51 -95.35 -36.03
CA ASP A 238 2.54 -96.48 -35.10
C ASP A 238 2.01 -97.77 -35.75
N TYR A 239 0.96 -97.69 -36.58
CA TYR A 239 0.47 -98.84 -37.36
C TYR A 239 1.52 -99.32 -38.38
N SER A 240 2.21 -98.38 -39.02
CA SER A 240 3.31 -98.65 -39.94
C SER A 240 4.49 -99.29 -39.20
N GLU A 241 4.80 -98.84 -37.99
CA GLU A 241 5.87 -99.37 -37.13
C GLU A 241 5.53 -100.77 -36.58
N TRP A 242 4.27 -101.01 -36.20
CA TRP A 242 3.77 -102.33 -35.82
C TRP A 242 3.83 -103.33 -36.97
N SER A 243 3.48 -102.89 -38.19
CA SER A 243 3.61 -103.69 -39.40
C SER A 243 5.08 -103.98 -39.74
N ARG A 244 5.99 -103.01 -39.58
CA ARG A 244 7.45 -103.20 -39.73
C ARG A 244 7.97 -104.20 -38.72
N GLN A 245 7.59 -104.12 -37.45
CA GLN A 245 8.00 -105.08 -36.41
C GLN A 245 7.46 -106.50 -36.68
N ARG A 246 6.27 -106.62 -37.27
CA ARG A 246 5.70 -107.92 -37.65
C ARG A 246 6.38 -108.50 -38.87
N LEU A 247 6.73 -107.66 -39.86
CA LEU A 247 7.54 -108.04 -41.00
C LEU A 247 8.94 -108.48 -40.55
N MET A 248 9.59 -107.73 -39.66
CA MET A 248 10.89 -108.07 -39.09
C MET A 248 10.87 -109.41 -38.36
N ARG A 249 9.83 -109.70 -37.55
CA ARG A 249 9.66 -111.04 -36.94
C ARG A 249 9.47 -112.14 -37.98
N ARG A 250 8.72 -111.87 -39.04
CA ARG A 250 8.53 -112.85 -40.13
C ARG A 250 9.82 -113.09 -40.90
N ILE A 251 10.61 -112.05 -41.14
CA ILE A 251 11.95 -112.15 -41.71
C ILE A 251 12.82 -113.00 -40.79
N LEU A 252 12.83 -112.73 -39.47
CA LEU A 252 13.63 -113.51 -38.51
C LEU A 252 13.21 -114.99 -38.44
N ASP A 253 11.91 -115.29 -38.48
CA ASP A 253 11.41 -116.67 -38.55
C ASP A 253 11.82 -117.36 -39.85
N LEU A 254 11.81 -116.63 -40.98
CA LEU A 254 12.25 -117.15 -42.27
C LEU A 254 13.77 -117.34 -42.29
N GLU A 255 14.54 -116.42 -41.73
CA GLU A 255 15.99 -116.52 -41.54
C GLU A 255 16.33 -117.70 -40.63
N LYS A 256 15.58 -117.94 -39.56
CA LYS A 256 15.74 -119.12 -38.71
C LYS A 256 15.43 -120.41 -39.48
N LYS A 257 14.38 -120.41 -40.29
CA LYS A 257 13.97 -121.57 -41.10
C LYS A 257 14.96 -121.86 -42.23
N VAL A 258 15.51 -120.80 -42.83
CA VAL A 258 16.64 -120.87 -43.77
C VAL A 258 17.87 -121.36 -43.03
N GLY A 259 18.18 -120.85 -41.85
CA GLY A 259 19.26 -121.31 -40.98
C GLY A 259 19.12 -122.77 -40.55
N ASP A 260 17.92 -123.28 -40.30
CA ASP A 260 17.67 -124.70 -40.03
C ASP A 260 17.84 -125.54 -41.32
N MET A 261 17.44 -125.02 -42.48
CA MET A 261 17.69 -125.62 -43.79
C MET A 261 19.16 -125.53 -44.23
N GLU A 262 19.90 -124.53 -43.76
CA GLU A 262 21.29 -124.21 -44.11
C GLU A 262 22.26 -124.87 -43.13
N ASN A 263 21.89 -125.05 -41.86
CA ASN A 263 22.57 -125.97 -40.93
C ASN A 263 22.44 -127.44 -41.37
N SER A 264 21.43 -127.76 -42.19
CA SER A 264 21.37 -129.03 -42.92
C SER A 264 22.24 -129.05 -44.19
N ARG A 265 22.73 -127.90 -44.66
CA ARG A 265 23.45 -127.73 -45.95
C ARG A 265 24.91 -127.28 -45.78
N VAL A 266 25.32 -126.81 -44.60
CA VAL A 266 26.67 -126.32 -44.26
C VAL A 266 27.29 -127.22 -43.19
N SER A 267 27.45 -128.50 -43.57
CA SER A 267 28.68 -129.27 -43.34
C SER A 267 29.61 -129.13 -44.55
N SER A 268 29.64 -127.96 -45.19
CA SER A 268 30.50 -127.67 -46.32
C SER A 268 30.64 -126.16 -46.46
N ALA A 269 31.77 -125.66 -45.94
CA ALA A 269 32.69 -124.68 -46.53
C ALA A 269 32.10 -123.46 -47.31
N ASP A 270 32.67 -122.27 -47.26
CA ASP A 270 33.69 -121.63 -46.43
C ASP A 270 33.67 -120.15 -46.84
N SER A 271 33.86 -119.29 -45.85
CA SER A 271 34.67 -118.06 -45.90
C SER A 271 34.42 -116.92 -46.93
N GLU A 272 34.01 -115.80 -46.33
CA GLU A 272 34.60 -114.44 -46.40
C GLU A 272 34.65 -113.66 -47.73
N SER A 273 34.10 -112.43 -47.72
CA SER A 273 34.87 -111.22 -47.39
C SER A 273 34.24 -109.95 -47.97
N SER A 274 34.01 -108.98 -47.09
CA SER A 274 33.50 -107.63 -47.36
C SER A 274 34.61 -106.71 -47.91
N GLN A 275 34.26 -105.68 -48.72
CA GLN A 275 34.65 -104.27 -48.46
C GLN A 275 34.19 -103.23 -49.50
N LEU A 276 33.65 -102.13 -48.95
CA LEU A 276 33.85 -100.69 -49.23
C LEU A 276 33.77 -100.07 -50.64
N LEU A 277 33.06 -98.91 -50.68
CA LEU A 277 33.24 -97.63 -51.41
C LEU A 277 31.83 -97.12 -51.78
N GLY A 278 31.37 -95.88 -51.55
CA GLY A 278 32.05 -94.60 -51.44
C GLY A 278 31.66 -93.72 -52.64
N VAL A 279 30.43 -93.19 -52.74
CA VAL A 279 30.06 -92.16 -53.75
C VAL A 279 28.94 -91.22 -53.25
N SER A 280 29.15 -89.97 -53.62
CA SER A 280 28.38 -88.73 -53.47
C SER A 280 26.96 -88.70 -54.11
N SER A 281 26.22 -87.65 -53.72
CA SER A 281 25.15 -86.93 -54.42
C SER A 281 23.69 -87.26 -54.09
N ALA A 282 23.01 -86.24 -53.53
CA ALA A 282 21.56 -86.16 -53.41
C ALA A 282 20.91 -85.87 -54.77
N PRO A 283 19.72 -86.41 -55.06
CA PRO A 283 19.13 -86.35 -56.39
C PRO A 283 17.99 -85.33 -56.52
N SER A 284 17.86 -84.87 -57.77
CA SER A 284 16.63 -84.73 -58.57
C SER A 284 15.48 -83.84 -58.09
N ALA A 285 15.23 -82.84 -58.92
CA ALA A 285 13.94 -82.20 -59.14
C ALA A 285 12.82 -83.21 -59.47
N ASP A 286 11.63 -82.93 -58.97
CA ASP A 286 10.35 -83.49 -59.43
C ASP A 286 9.58 -82.39 -60.20
N PRO A 287 9.23 -82.59 -61.48
CA PRO A 287 8.60 -81.59 -62.32
C PRO A 287 7.08 -81.77 -62.37
N ASN A 288 6.34 -81.03 -61.54
CA ASN A 288 4.91 -80.77 -61.79
C ASN A 288 4.54 -79.34 -61.37
N HIS A 289 4.53 -78.44 -62.34
CA HIS A 289 4.06 -77.06 -62.21
C HIS A 289 2.52 -77.00 -62.10
N PRO A 290 2.00 -75.94 -61.47
CA PRO A 290 1.41 -74.90 -62.29
C PRO A 290 2.23 -73.62 -62.19
N ALA A 291 2.33 -72.91 -63.31
CA ALA A 291 3.24 -71.81 -63.59
C ALA A 291 3.30 -70.74 -62.48
N PRO A 292 4.50 -70.26 -62.09
CA PRO A 292 4.63 -68.96 -61.47
C PRO A 292 4.45 -67.96 -62.63
N GLN A 293 3.47 -67.07 -62.52
CA GLN A 293 3.50 -65.86 -63.34
C GLN A 293 4.87 -65.23 -63.13
N GLN A 294 5.74 -65.29 -64.15
CA GLN A 294 6.96 -64.51 -64.20
C GLN A 294 6.52 -63.05 -64.26
N VAL A 295 6.35 -62.44 -63.08
CA VAL A 295 6.36 -61.00 -62.94
C VAL A 295 7.69 -60.56 -63.52
N ASP A 296 7.67 -59.69 -64.53
CA ASP A 296 8.87 -59.11 -65.12
C ASP A 296 9.68 -58.43 -63.99
N HIS A 297 10.68 -59.17 -63.48
CA HIS A 297 11.46 -58.78 -62.31
C HIS A 297 12.15 -57.43 -62.54
N ILE A 298 12.38 -57.05 -63.80
CA ILE A 298 12.96 -55.78 -64.20
C ILE A 298 11.98 -54.63 -63.96
N GLU A 299 10.70 -54.82 -64.31
CA GLU A 299 9.64 -53.83 -64.05
C GLU A 299 9.39 -53.66 -62.55
N GLU A 300 9.34 -54.76 -61.80
CA GLU A 300 9.16 -54.70 -60.34
C GLU A 300 10.34 -54.01 -59.65
N CYS A 301 11.58 -54.28 -60.09
CA CYS A 301 12.75 -53.54 -59.63
C CYS A 301 12.71 -52.05 -60.00
N ARG A 302 12.16 -51.69 -61.16
CA ARG A 302 11.97 -50.28 -61.55
C ARG A 302 10.95 -49.59 -60.64
N ARG A 303 9.83 -50.26 -60.35
CA ARG A 303 8.79 -49.80 -59.43
C ARG A 303 9.32 -49.59 -58.01
N LEU A 304 10.03 -50.59 -57.46
CA LEU A 304 10.64 -50.53 -56.13
C LEU A 304 11.66 -49.39 -56.02
N ARG A 305 12.51 -49.19 -57.03
CA ARG A 305 13.44 -48.04 -57.06
C ARG A 305 12.70 -46.70 -57.04
N GLY A 306 11.58 -46.57 -57.76
CA GLY A 306 10.72 -45.39 -57.72
C GLY A 306 10.14 -45.14 -56.33
N LEU A 307 9.65 -46.19 -55.68
CA LEU A 307 9.09 -46.11 -54.33
C LEU A 307 10.15 -45.73 -53.28
N VAL A 308 11.35 -46.30 -53.37
CA VAL A 308 12.48 -45.94 -52.49
C VAL A 308 12.88 -44.47 -52.66
N LYS A 309 12.90 -43.96 -53.89
CA LYS A 309 13.17 -42.53 -54.14
C LYS A 309 12.10 -41.64 -53.49
N LYS A 310 10.83 -42.00 -53.65
CA LYS A 310 9.71 -41.29 -53.02
C LYS A 310 9.78 -41.32 -51.49
N LEU A 311 10.01 -42.50 -50.90
CA LEU A 311 10.21 -42.63 -49.45
C LEU A 311 11.40 -41.81 -48.95
N ARG A 312 12.46 -41.70 -49.75
CA ARG A 312 13.63 -40.87 -49.41
C ARG A 312 13.32 -39.37 -49.44
N SER A 313 12.56 -38.90 -50.44
CA SER A 313 12.09 -37.51 -50.47
C SER A 313 11.13 -37.21 -49.34
N ASP A 314 10.18 -38.11 -49.06
CA ASP A 314 9.19 -37.95 -48.00
C ASP A 314 9.88 -37.90 -46.63
N ARG A 315 10.85 -38.78 -46.37
CA ARG A 315 11.68 -38.75 -45.16
C ARG A 315 12.41 -37.41 -45.01
N SER A 316 12.97 -36.88 -46.10
CA SER A 316 13.67 -35.58 -46.08
C SER A 316 12.71 -34.42 -45.80
N ALA A 317 11.52 -34.43 -46.39
CA ALA A 317 10.50 -33.42 -46.17
C ALA A 317 10.00 -33.44 -44.72
N LEU A 318 9.75 -34.63 -44.18
CA LEU A 318 9.35 -34.81 -42.78
C LEU A 318 10.45 -34.35 -41.81
N GLN A 319 11.72 -34.62 -42.13
CA GLN A 319 12.84 -34.15 -41.30
C GLN A 319 12.95 -32.62 -41.30
N SER A 320 12.75 -31.96 -42.45
CA SER A 320 12.71 -30.50 -42.54
C SER A 320 11.52 -29.92 -41.78
N LEU A 321 10.35 -30.55 -41.87
CA LEU A 321 9.15 -30.12 -41.17
C LEU A 321 9.32 -30.26 -39.66
N LEU A 322 9.92 -31.35 -39.19
CA LEU A 322 10.21 -31.57 -37.78
C LEU A 322 11.15 -30.48 -37.24
N LEU A 323 12.24 -30.18 -37.94
CA LEU A 323 13.17 -29.11 -37.55
C LEU A 323 12.49 -27.74 -37.50
N SER A 324 11.61 -27.44 -38.48
CA SER A 324 10.80 -26.23 -38.47
C SER A 324 9.90 -26.17 -37.23
N LYS A 325 9.21 -27.27 -36.90
CA LYS A 325 8.33 -27.35 -35.74
C LYS A 325 9.09 -27.27 -34.43
N GLU A 326 10.29 -27.85 -34.34
CA GLU A 326 11.17 -27.69 -33.19
C GLU A 326 11.61 -26.23 -32.98
N SER A 327 11.84 -25.48 -34.07
CA SER A 327 12.08 -24.04 -34.00
C SER A 327 10.84 -23.27 -33.51
N ASP A 328 9.66 -23.57 -34.05
CA ASP A 328 8.39 -22.95 -33.63
C ASP A 328 8.15 -23.18 -32.13
N ILE A 329 8.36 -24.40 -31.64
CA ILE A 329 8.21 -24.75 -30.22
C ILE A 329 9.17 -23.95 -29.35
N ARG A 330 10.45 -23.83 -29.76
CA ARG A 330 11.43 -23.03 -29.01
C ARG A 330 11.02 -21.56 -28.92
N GLN A 331 10.52 -20.97 -30.01
CA GLN A 331 10.05 -19.60 -30.02
C GLN A 331 8.80 -19.41 -29.14
N LEU A 332 7.86 -20.35 -29.19
CA LEU A 332 6.66 -20.31 -28.34
C LEU A 332 7.00 -20.45 -26.86
N LEU A 333 7.98 -21.30 -26.50
CA LEU A 333 8.45 -21.41 -25.12
C LEU A 333 9.10 -20.12 -24.63
N GLN A 334 9.87 -19.45 -25.48
CA GLN A 334 10.44 -18.14 -25.15
C GLN A 334 9.35 -17.09 -24.96
N ALA A 335 8.42 -16.96 -25.90
CA ALA A 335 7.30 -16.02 -25.81
C ALA A 335 6.42 -16.27 -24.57
N LYS A 336 6.23 -17.54 -24.21
CA LYS A 336 5.54 -17.92 -22.98
C LYS A 336 6.27 -17.41 -21.73
N ALA A 337 7.59 -17.61 -21.64
CA ALA A 337 8.39 -17.14 -20.51
C ALA A 337 8.37 -15.60 -20.39
N GLU A 338 8.43 -14.89 -21.51
CA GLU A 338 8.31 -13.43 -21.55
C GLU A 338 6.93 -12.95 -21.07
N ALA A 339 5.85 -13.60 -21.52
CA ALA A 339 4.50 -13.29 -21.07
C ALA A 339 4.27 -13.58 -19.58
N GLU A 340 4.84 -14.67 -19.05
CA GLU A 340 4.79 -14.99 -17.62
C GLU A 340 5.50 -13.92 -16.77
N LEU A 341 6.65 -13.44 -17.23
CA LEU A 341 7.40 -12.37 -16.55
C LEU A 341 6.62 -11.05 -16.54
N GLU A 342 5.96 -10.70 -17.64
CA GLU A 342 5.14 -9.48 -17.73
C GLU A 342 3.88 -9.57 -16.86
N LEU A 343 3.25 -10.75 -16.78
CA LEU A 343 2.13 -11.01 -15.87
C LEU A 343 2.57 -10.82 -14.41
N GLN A 344 3.75 -11.34 -14.05
CA GLN A 344 4.29 -11.18 -12.71
C GLN A 344 4.56 -9.71 -12.36
N LYS A 345 5.09 -8.92 -13.30
CA LYS A 345 5.25 -7.46 -13.10
C LYS A 345 3.91 -6.78 -12.86
N TYR A 346 2.89 -7.09 -13.65
CA TYR A 346 1.57 -6.50 -13.49
C TYR A 346 0.96 -6.83 -12.12
N GLN A 347 1.13 -8.06 -11.64
CA GLN A 347 0.69 -8.47 -10.31
C GLN A 347 1.42 -7.68 -9.21
N ASN A 348 2.74 -7.57 -9.27
CA ASN A 348 3.53 -6.80 -8.31
C ASN A 348 3.11 -5.32 -8.27
N ASN A 349 2.99 -4.69 -9.45
CA ASN A 349 2.57 -3.28 -9.55
C ASN A 349 1.15 -3.07 -9.01
N LYS A 350 0.25 -4.03 -9.25
CA LYS A 350 -1.11 -3.96 -8.70
C LYS A 350 -1.09 -4.05 -7.17
N GLU A 351 -0.32 -4.99 -6.61
CA GLU A 351 -0.17 -5.09 -5.15
C GLU A 351 0.46 -3.83 -4.55
N GLU A 352 1.49 -3.28 -5.18
CA GLU A 352 2.16 -2.05 -4.75
C GLU A 352 1.21 -0.86 -4.77
N SER A 353 0.46 -0.68 -5.86
CA SER A 353 -0.57 0.37 -5.97
C SER A 353 -1.65 0.23 -4.90
N THR A 354 -2.09 -0.99 -4.58
CA THR A 354 -3.09 -1.18 -3.49
C THR A 354 -2.52 -0.89 -2.11
N LYS A 355 -1.26 -1.23 -1.85
CA LYS A 355 -0.58 -0.92 -0.58
C LYS A 355 -0.37 0.59 -0.44
N GLU A 356 0.03 1.27 -1.51
CA GLU A 356 0.21 2.72 -1.53
C GLU A 356 -1.11 3.47 -1.34
N GLU A 357 -2.20 3.02 -1.96
CA GLU A 357 -3.52 3.60 -1.75
C GLU A 357 -4.00 3.43 -0.30
N GLN A 358 -3.74 2.27 0.30
CA GLN A 358 -4.04 2.02 1.72
C GLN A 358 -3.20 2.90 2.66
N THR A 359 -1.91 3.09 2.40
CA THR A 359 -1.05 3.94 3.24
C THR A 359 -1.44 5.42 3.13
N LEU A 360 -1.80 5.89 1.93
CA LEU A 360 -2.34 7.24 1.72
C LEU A 360 -3.66 7.44 2.46
N SER A 361 -4.58 6.47 2.40
CA SER A 361 -5.85 6.52 3.14
C SER A 361 -5.64 6.59 4.65
N HIS A 362 -4.76 5.74 5.22
CA HIS A 362 -4.45 5.78 6.65
C HIS A 362 -3.78 7.11 7.05
N SER A 363 -2.90 7.63 6.21
CA SER A 363 -2.23 8.92 6.44
C SER A 363 -3.24 10.07 6.48
N GLU A 364 -4.21 10.09 5.56
CA GLU A 364 -5.27 11.09 5.52
C GLU A 364 -6.20 11.00 6.75
N GLU A 365 -6.54 9.77 7.18
CA GLU A 365 -7.32 9.56 8.40
C GLU A 365 -6.59 10.04 9.65
N VAL A 366 -5.30 9.70 9.80
CA VAL A 366 -4.47 10.19 10.92
C VAL A 366 -4.41 11.72 10.92
N LYS A 367 -4.27 12.35 9.76
CA LYS A 367 -4.27 13.81 9.64
C LYS A 367 -5.61 14.43 10.08
N ASN A 368 -6.73 13.84 9.65
CA ASN A 368 -8.07 14.30 10.06
C ASN A 368 -8.31 14.14 11.56
N LEU A 369 -7.92 12.99 12.13
CA LEU A 369 -8.01 12.74 13.57
C LEU A 369 -7.13 13.71 14.36
N THR A 370 -5.91 13.97 13.90
CA THR A 370 -5.00 14.95 14.52
C THR A 370 -5.63 16.34 14.54
N GLN A 371 -6.20 16.79 13.42
CA GLN A 371 -6.87 18.09 13.36
C GLN A 371 -8.10 18.15 14.28
N LYS A 372 -8.82 17.03 14.45
CA LYS A 372 -9.97 16.96 15.36
C LYS A 372 -9.55 17.03 16.83
N VAL A 373 -8.45 16.36 17.19
CA VAL A 373 -7.88 16.43 18.54
C VAL A 373 -7.42 17.86 18.85
N GLU A 374 -6.72 18.52 17.93
CA GLU A 374 -6.28 19.91 18.09
C GLU A 374 -7.47 20.85 18.34
N LYS A 375 -8.54 20.73 17.54
CA LYS A 375 -9.76 21.52 17.72
C LYS A 375 -10.42 21.30 19.08
N LEU A 376 -10.57 20.05 19.49
CA LEU A 376 -11.18 19.71 20.79
C LEU A 376 -10.33 20.25 21.95
N GLN A 377 -9.01 20.23 21.82
CA GLN A 377 -8.09 20.74 22.83
C GLN A 377 -8.15 22.28 22.93
N GLU A 378 -8.27 22.99 21.81
CA GLU A 378 -8.53 24.43 21.82
C GLU A 378 -9.89 24.77 22.45
N GLU A 379 -10.92 23.97 22.18
CA GLU A 379 -12.26 24.15 22.74
C GLU A 379 -12.27 23.91 24.26
N GLU A 380 -11.58 22.86 24.73
CA GLU A 380 -11.39 22.56 26.14
C GLU A 380 -10.62 23.69 26.86
N GLU A 381 -9.54 24.20 26.28
CA GLU A 381 -8.81 25.34 26.85
C GLU A 381 -9.68 26.59 26.94
N ARG A 382 -10.46 26.90 25.90
CA ARG A 382 -11.40 28.04 25.93
C ARG A 382 -12.44 27.85 27.03
N GLN A 383 -13.04 26.68 27.14
CA GLN A 383 -14.01 26.39 28.19
C GLN A 383 -13.41 26.53 29.59
N MET A 384 -12.20 26.00 29.81
CA MET A 384 -11.49 26.14 31.08
C MET A 384 -11.21 27.61 31.43
N THR A 385 -10.86 28.45 30.45
CA THR A 385 -10.66 29.88 30.70
C THR A 385 -11.96 30.62 30.99
N GLU A 386 -13.06 30.23 30.36
CA GLU A 386 -14.38 30.80 30.58
C GLU A 386 -14.91 30.45 31.98
N ASP A 387 -14.84 29.18 32.37
CA ASP A 387 -15.20 28.69 33.70
C ASP A 387 -14.35 29.36 34.80
N ALA A 388 -13.05 29.55 34.56
CA ALA A 388 -12.16 30.24 35.49
C ALA A 388 -12.52 31.73 35.63
N LEU A 389 -12.91 32.38 34.53
CA LEU A 389 -13.35 33.77 34.53
C LEU A 389 -14.68 33.94 35.26
N GLU A 390 -15.62 33.00 35.10
CA GLU A 390 -16.89 32.99 35.81
C GLU A 390 -16.69 32.86 37.33
N LYS A 391 -15.86 31.91 37.77
CA LYS A 391 -15.47 31.76 39.18
C LYS A 391 -14.81 33.02 39.75
N LEU A 392 -13.94 33.67 38.96
CA LEU A 392 -13.31 34.93 39.38
C LEU A 392 -14.37 36.04 39.52
N ASN A 393 -15.31 36.12 38.59
CA ASN A 393 -16.38 37.11 38.63
C ASN A 393 -17.28 36.91 39.86
N GLU A 394 -17.62 35.66 40.19
CA GLU A 394 -18.37 35.32 41.40
C GLU A 394 -17.62 35.75 42.68
N ALA A 395 -16.32 35.46 42.77
CA ALA A 395 -15.48 35.90 43.88
C ALA A 395 -15.42 37.43 44.02
N VAL A 396 -15.35 38.15 42.90
CA VAL A 396 -15.38 39.62 42.88
C VAL A 396 -16.71 40.16 43.42
N VAL A 397 -17.84 39.56 43.05
CA VAL A 397 -19.17 39.94 43.57
C VAL A 397 -19.24 39.76 45.08
N VAL A 398 -18.77 38.63 45.60
CA VAL A 398 -18.72 38.33 47.04
C VAL A 398 -17.84 39.35 47.79
N LEU A 399 -16.65 39.65 47.27
CA LEU A 399 -15.76 40.65 47.86
C LEU A 399 -16.38 42.05 47.88
N GLN A 400 -17.02 42.47 46.79
CA GLN A 400 -17.72 43.75 46.74
C GLN A 400 -18.85 43.84 47.77
N ALA A 401 -19.63 42.77 47.93
CA ALA A 401 -20.68 42.70 48.95
C ALA A 401 -20.11 42.78 50.38
N ALA A 402 -19.01 42.07 50.64
CA ALA A 402 -18.31 42.11 51.94
C ALA A 402 -17.81 43.52 52.28
N PHE A 403 -17.20 44.22 51.31
CA PHE A 403 -16.74 45.60 51.49
C PHE A 403 -17.90 46.56 51.73
N ARG A 404 -19.00 46.47 50.96
CA ARG A 404 -20.21 47.28 51.19
C ARG A 404 -20.76 47.06 52.60
N GLY A 405 -20.83 45.80 53.04
CA GLY A 405 -21.27 45.44 54.39
C GLY A 405 -20.36 45.99 55.49
N HIS A 406 -19.03 45.90 55.32
CA HIS A 406 -18.06 46.47 56.26
C HIS A 406 -18.21 48.00 56.36
N LEU A 407 -18.35 48.69 55.23
CA LEU A 407 -18.51 50.13 55.19
C LEU A 407 -19.82 50.57 55.88
N ALA A 408 -20.91 49.83 55.67
CA ALA A 408 -22.18 50.09 56.36
C ALA A 408 -22.05 49.91 57.89
N ARG A 409 -21.38 48.84 58.34
CA ARG A 409 -21.09 48.61 59.76
C ARG A 409 -20.21 49.73 60.35
N GLN A 410 -19.19 50.18 59.62
CA GLN A 410 -18.33 51.29 60.05
C GLN A 410 -19.11 52.60 60.19
N LYS A 411 -20.01 52.91 59.24
CA LYS A 411 -20.90 54.08 59.33
C LYS A 411 -21.85 53.98 60.52
N LEU A 412 -22.42 52.81 60.79
CA LEU A 412 -23.26 52.58 61.97
C LEU A 412 -22.48 52.83 63.28
N LEU A 413 -21.26 52.29 63.39
CA LEU A 413 -20.39 52.51 64.55
C LEU A 413 -20.04 53.99 64.75
N LEU A 414 -19.84 54.75 63.67
CA LEU A 414 -19.61 56.19 63.73
C LEU A 414 -20.88 56.96 64.11
N SER A 415 -22.06 56.47 63.71
CA SER A 415 -23.35 57.10 64.06
C SER A 415 -23.87 56.74 65.45
N SER A 416 -23.41 55.63 66.05
CA SER A 416 -23.73 55.22 67.43
C SER A 416 -22.78 55.83 68.47
N GLY A 417 -21.95 56.79 68.07
CA GLY A 417 -21.00 57.48 68.94
C GLY A 417 -21.64 58.58 69.80
N MET A 418 -22.65 58.22 70.60
CA MET A 418 -22.94 58.82 71.90
C MET A 418 -23.68 57.73 72.70
N ASP A 419 -22.93 56.98 73.51
CA ASP A 419 -23.28 56.72 74.91
C ASP A 419 -22.14 55.94 75.58
N ASP A 420 -21.65 56.53 76.67
CA ASP A 420 -20.68 55.97 77.60
C ASP A 420 -21.12 54.60 78.13
N ALA A 421 -20.23 53.60 78.10
CA ALA A 421 -20.14 52.63 79.18
C ALA A 421 -18.84 51.79 79.10
N LYS A 422 -17.94 52.06 80.05
CA LYS A 422 -17.04 51.03 80.63
C LYS A 422 -17.85 49.77 80.97
N SER A 423 -17.28 48.57 80.82
CA SER A 423 -17.24 47.55 81.89
C SER A 423 -16.68 46.18 81.43
N TYR A 424 -15.62 45.77 82.15
CA TYR A 424 -15.28 44.43 82.64
C TYR A 424 -15.05 43.22 81.69
N ASN A 425 -13.76 42.89 81.65
CA ASN A 425 -13.16 41.56 81.67
C ASN A 425 -13.83 40.59 82.68
N ARG A 426 -14.13 39.34 82.27
CA ARG A 426 -13.78 38.12 83.05
C ARG A 426 -13.74 36.85 82.18
N HIS A 427 -12.62 36.13 82.35
CA HIS A 427 -12.33 34.75 81.92
C HIS A 427 -13.38 33.71 82.36
N SER A 428 -13.55 32.62 81.60
CA SER A 428 -13.18 31.24 82.05
C SER A 428 -13.65 30.08 81.13
N LEU A 429 -12.70 29.19 80.85
CA LEU A 429 -12.76 27.72 80.79
C LEU A 429 -13.47 26.99 79.60
N GLY A 430 -12.63 26.52 78.67
CA GLY A 430 -12.25 25.10 78.60
C GLY A 430 -13.20 24.09 77.94
N ARG A 431 -12.78 23.55 76.78
CA ARG A 431 -12.99 22.13 76.44
C ARG A 431 -11.97 21.63 75.41
N LYS A 432 -11.20 20.61 75.80
CA LYS A 432 -10.31 19.81 74.94
C LYS A 432 -11.16 18.84 74.10
N GLY A 433 -10.78 18.62 72.85
CA GLY A 433 -11.37 17.63 71.95
C GLY A 433 -10.36 17.23 70.88
N LEU A 434 -9.61 16.17 71.17
CA LEU A 434 -8.61 15.51 70.33
C LEU A 434 -9.33 14.65 69.29
N LEU A 435 -9.19 14.87 67.97
CA LEU A 435 -9.42 13.84 66.96
C LEU A 435 -8.66 14.10 65.65
N HIS A 436 -7.66 13.24 65.44
CA HIS A 436 -7.21 12.64 64.17
C HIS A 436 -6.82 13.55 62.99
N GLU A 437 -5.51 13.73 62.86
CA GLU A 437 -4.83 13.79 61.56
C GLU A 437 -5.17 12.54 60.72
N LYS A 438 -5.64 12.75 59.49
CA LYS A 438 -5.56 11.76 58.41
C LYS A 438 -4.64 12.32 57.33
N PRO A 439 -3.61 11.58 56.89
CA PRO A 439 -2.82 11.99 55.74
C PRO A 439 -3.64 11.72 54.47
N LEU A 440 -3.79 12.75 53.62
CA LEU A 440 -4.28 12.57 52.26
C LEU A 440 -3.22 11.81 51.47
N VAL A 441 -3.53 10.55 51.19
CA VAL A 441 -2.77 9.66 50.31
C VAL A 441 -2.69 10.30 48.92
N LEU A 442 -1.49 10.67 48.52
CA LEU A 442 -1.14 11.09 47.17
C LEU A 442 -1.12 9.85 46.27
N THR A 443 -2.27 9.46 45.71
CA THR A 443 -2.31 8.43 44.66
C THR A 443 -1.97 9.09 43.33
N ALA A 444 -0.67 9.06 42.99
CA ALA A 444 -0.20 9.34 41.64
C ALA A 444 -0.60 8.17 40.73
N MET A 445 -1.68 8.35 39.97
CA MET A 445 -2.05 7.48 38.86
C MET A 445 -1.28 7.96 37.62
N VAL A 446 0.00 7.58 37.52
CA VAL A 446 0.77 7.72 36.28
C VAL A 446 0.23 6.67 35.31
N MET A 447 -0.52 7.14 34.32
CA MET A 447 -0.93 6.34 33.17
C MET A 447 0.31 5.86 32.41
N ARG A 448 0.34 4.55 32.19
CA ARG A 448 1.14 3.89 31.15
C ARG A 448 0.64 4.35 29.79
N VAL A 449 1.50 5.02 29.02
CA VAL A 449 1.55 4.90 27.55
C VAL A 449 3.01 5.01 27.13
N THR A 450 3.63 3.85 26.93
CA THR A 450 4.67 3.59 25.93
C THR A 450 4.55 2.14 25.52
#